data_AF-A0A7V6R8B5-F1
#
_entry.id   AF-A0A7V6R8B5-F1
#
_cell.length_a   1.000
_cell.length_b   1.000
_cell.length_c   1.000
_cell.angle_alpha   90.00
_cell.angle_beta   90.00
_cell.angle_gamma   90.00
#
_symmetry.space_group_name_H-M   'P 1'
#
loop_
_entity.id
_entity.type
_entity.pdbx_description
1 polymer ?
#
loop_
_entity_poly.entity_id
_entity_poly.type
_entity_poly.pdbx_seq_one_letter_code
_entity_poly.pdbx_strand_id
1 'polypeptide(L)'
;MEKVHEPEWFIKARNVIYYILSVIEVILAFRLIFKLLGANPRNGFVSFLYTLTSVFVAPFNGIFAPFVTEGAATAFVVEPSTIIAMIVYAILARGIISLIKLNLSGKENKGEQH
;
A
#
# COMPACT_ATOMS: atom_id res chain seq x y z
N MET A 1 16.03 -16.75 25.92
CA MET A 1 16.13 -15.90 24.71
C MET A 1 15.99 -14.47 25.18
N GLU A 2 17.10 -13.75 25.25
CA GLU A 2 17.13 -12.33 25.63
C GLU A 2 16.41 -11.54 24.55
N LYS A 3 15.31 -10.86 24.90
CA LYS A 3 14.62 -9.98 23.96
C LYS A 3 15.54 -8.80 23.73
N VAL A 4 16.16 -8.74 22.54
CA VAL A 4 16.86 -7.54 22.06
C VAL A 4 15.97 -6.34 22.35
N HIS A 5 16.45 -5.45 23.22
CA HIS A 5 15.71 -4.30 23.69
C HIS A 5 15.66 -3.27 22.56
N GLU A 6 14.69 -3.42 21.66
CA GLU A 6 14.47 -2.46 20.58
C GLU A 6 14.20 -1.08 21.20
N PRO A 7 14.89 -0.01 20.74
CA PRO A 7 14.71 1.30 21.34
C PRO A 7 13.27 1.81 21.13
N GLU A 8 12.71 2.46 22.16
CA GLU A 8 11.32 2.94 22.17
C GLU A 8 10.94 3.79 20.94
N TRP A 9 11.87 4.59 20.43
CA TRP A 9 11.64 5.40 19.23
C TRP A 9 11.49 4.56 17.95
N PHE A 10 12.17 3.42 17.85
CA PHE A 10 12.05 2.49 16.72
C PHE A 10 10.67 1.81 16.73
N ILE A 11 10.21 1.39 17.90
CA ILE A 11 8.87 0.80 18.05
C ILE A 11 7.79 1.81 17.63
N LYS A 12 7.91 3.08 18.07
CA LYS A 12 7.00 4.16 17.66
C LYS A 12 7.05 4.40 16.16
N ALA A 13 8.23 4.53 15.57
CA ALA A 13 8.39 4.75 14.13
C ALA A 13 7.78 3.60 13.30
N ARG A 14 8.07 2.35 13.68
CA ARG A 14 7.50 1.14 13.09
C ARG A 14 5.97 1.17 13.12
N ASN A 15 5.39 1.49 14.28
CA ASN A 15 3.94 1.52 14.45
C ASN A 15 3.31 2.62 13.59
N VAL A 16 3.92 3.80 13.52
CA VAL A 16 3.44 4.91 12.66
C VAL A 16 3.48 4.52 11.19
N ILE A 17 4.58 3.93 10.72
CA ILE A 17 4.73 3.48 9.32
C ILE A 17 3.66 2.45 8.97
N TYR A 18 3.49 1.41 9.81
CA TYR A 18 2.45 0.41 9.59
C TYR A 18 1.05 1.02 9.62
N TYR A 19 0.78 1.94 10.55
CA TYR A 19 -0.52 2.59 10.63
C TYR A 19 -0.86 3.36 9.34
N ILE A 20 0.06 4.22 8.86
CA ILE A 20 -0.15 4.98 7.63
C ILE A 20 -0.37 4.05 6.43
N LEU A 21 0.46 3.01 6.30
CA LEU A 21 0.36 2.08 5.18
C LEU A 21 -0.92 1.24 5.25
N SER A 22 -1.34 0.81 6.44
CA SER A 22 -2.63 0.13 6.64
C SER A 22 -3.82 1.02 6.31
N VAL A 23 -3.76 2.33 6.61
CA VAL A 23 -4.80 3.27 6.22
C VAL A 23 -4.88 3.40 4.69
N ILE A 24 -3.74 3.54 4.01
CA ILE A 24 -3.70 3.58 2.53
C ILE A 24 -4.28 2.28 1.95
N GLU A 25 -3.86 1.13 2.46
CA GLU A 25 -4.38 -0.19 2.06
C GLU A 25 -5.90 -0.29 2.20
N VAL A 26 -6.46 0.13 3.34
CA VAL A 26 -7.90 0.06 3.58
C VAL A 26 -8.67 0.94 2.59
N ILE A 27 -8.17 2.15 2.29
CA ILE A 27 -8.80 3.05 1.33
C ILE A 27 -8.74 2.45 -0.09
N LEU A 28 -7.62 1.83 -0.48
CA LEU A 28 -7.49 1.10 -1.75
C LEU A 28 -8.38 -0.14 -1.82
N ALA A 29 -8.54 -0.86 -0.71
CA ALA A 29 -9.45 -2.01 -0.61
C ALA A 29 -10.90 -1.57 -0.82
N PHE A 30 -11.33 -0.43 -0.23
CA PHE A 30 -12.65 0.13 -0.51
C PHE A 30 -12.84 0.49 -1.99
N ARG A 31 -11.82 1.10 -2.62
CA ARG A 31 -11.84 1.37 -4.07
C ARG A 31 -12.08 0.08 -4.85
N LEU A 32 -11.30 -0.96 -4.55
CA LEU A 32 -11.38 -2.26 -5.22
C LEU A 32 -12.76 -2.90 -5.04
N ILE A 33 -13.27 -2.96 -3.80
CA ILE A 33 -14.60 -3.51 -3.49
C ILE A 33 -15.67 -2.75 -4.28
N PHE A 34 -15.66 -1.42 -4.27
CA PHE A 34 -16.65 -0.63 -5.01
C PHE A 34 -16.57 -0.85 -6.52
N LYS A 35 -15.36 -0.96 -7.08
CA LYS A 35 -15.17 -1.28 -8.49
C LYS A 35 -15.73 -2.68 -8.83
N LEU A 36 -15.46 -3.68 -7.99
CA LEU A 36 -15.95 -5.06 -8.18
C LEU A 36 -17.47 -5.15 -8.06
N LEU A 37 -18.07 -4.38 -7.15
CA LEU A 37 -19.52 -4.31 -6.97
C LEU A 37 -20.24 -3.43 -8.01
N GLY A 38 -19.51 -2.84 -8.97
CA GLY A 38 -20.11 -1.97 -9.98
C GLY A 38 -20.69 -0.67 -9.41
N ALA A 39 -20.08 -0.13 -8.35
CA ALA A 39 -20.54 1.07 -7.69
C ALA A 39 -20.64 2.25 -8.67
N ASN A 40 -21.70 3.05 -8.54
CA ASN A 40 -21.98 4.15 -9.44
C ASN A 40 -20.93 5.28 -9.31
N PRO A 41 -20.10 5.56 -10.33
CA PRO A 41 -19.08 6.61 -10.26
C PRO A 41 -19.66 8.04 -10.24
N ARG A 42 -20.97 8.21 -10.51
CA ARG A 42 -21.67 9.50 -10.36
C ARG A 42 -22.05 9.78 -8.90
N ASN A 43 -21.95 8.80 -8.01
CA ASN A 43 -22.14 9.04 -6.58
C ASN A 43 -20.98 9.87 -6.03
N GLY A 44 -21.28 10.93 -5.29
CA GLY A 44 -20.26 11.86 -4.79
C GLY A 44 -19.20 11.21 -3.91
N PHE A 45 -19.57 10.25 -3.06
CA PHE A 45 -18.63 9.53 -2.19
C PHE A 45 -17.73 8.59 -2.99
N VAL A 46 -18.30 7.82 -3.92
CA VAL A 46 -17.54 6.91 -4.80
C VAL A 46 -16.56 7.70 -5.67
N SER A 47 -17.02 8.81 -6.26
CA SER A 47 -16.20 9.71 -7.07
C SER A 47 -15.05 10.32 -6.28
N PHE A 48 -15.32 10.80 -5.05
CA PHE A 48 -14.31 11.30 -4.13
C PHE A 48 -13.27 10.22 -3.82
N LEU A 49 -13.70 9.01 -3.46
CA LEU A 49 -12.80 7.90 -3.14
C LEU A 49 -11.89 7.57 -4.33
N TYR A 50 -12.45 7.48 -5.55
CA TYR A 50 -11.69 7.17 -6.76
C TYR A 50 -10.69 8.26 -7.12
N THR A 51 -11.03 9.53 -6.88
CA THR A 51 -10.14 10.68 -7.09
C THR A 51 -9.01 10.67 -6.05
N LEU A 52 -9.35 10.51 -4.76
CA LEU A 52 -8.37 10.45 -3.67
C LEU A 52 -7.37 9.31 -3.88
N THR A 53 -7.85 8.15 -4.29
CA THR A 53 -7.00 6.97 -4.50
C THR A 53 -6.23 7.00 -5.82
N SER A 54 -6.58 7.91 -6.75
CA SER A 54 -5.95 7.96 -8.08
C SER A 54 -4.44 8.22 -8.00
N VAL A 55 -3.98 9.05 -7.07
CA VAL A 55 -2.55 9.37 -6.90
C VAL A 55 -1.72 8.15 -6.51
N PHE A 56 -2.29 7.24 -5.72
CA PHE A 56 -1.63 6.01 -5.29
C PHE A 56 -1.62 4.95 -6.40
N VAL A 57 -2.66 4.91 -7.23
CA VAL A 57 -2.78 3.94 -8.32
C VAL A 57 -2.04 4.42 -9.59
N ALA A 58 -1.87 5.73 -9.78
CA ALA A 58 -1.31 6.34 -10.98
C ALA A 58 0.02 5.75 -11.47
N PRO A 59 1.02 5.44 -10.60
CA PRO A 59 2.28 4.86 -11.05
C PRO A 59 2.14 3.46 -11.66
N PHE A 60 1.04 2.76 -11.35
CA PHE A 60 0.79 1.38 -11.77
C PHE A 60 -0.20 1.30 -12.95
N ASN A 61 -0.69 2.44 -13.44
CA ASN A 61 -1.53 2.48 -14.62
C ASN A 61 -0.75 2.03 -15.85
N GLY A 62 -1.37 1.20 -16.69
CA GLY A 62 -0.75 0.70 -17.92
C GLY A 62 0.22 -0.49 -17.73
N ILE A 63 0.40 -1.01 -16.51
CA ILE A 63 1.17 -2.25 -16.28
C ILE A 63 0.54 -3.45 -17.00
N PHE A 64 -0.79 -3.49 -17.07
CA PHE A 64 -1.53 -4.47 -17.86
C PHE A 64 -2.16 -3.79 -19.06
N ALA A 65 -2.17 -4.48 -20.21
CA ALA A 65 -2.96 -4.06 -21.34
C ALA A 65 -4.44 -3.97 -20.91
N PRO A 66 -5.18 -2.91 -21.30
CA PRO A 66 -6.61 -2.84 -21.01
C PRO A 66 -7.31 -4.03 -21.66
N PHE A 67 -8.00 -4.85 -20.86
CA PHE A 67 -8.94 -5.83 -21.38
C PHE A 67 -10.16 -5.07 -21.91
N VAL A 68 -10.06 -4.49 -23.10
CA VAL A 68 -11.21 -3.97 -23.83
C VAL A 68 -11.91 -5.17 -24.48
N THR A 69 -12.96 -5.68 -23.83
CA THR A 69 -13.98 -6.43 -24.56
C THR A 69 -14.80 -5.43 -25.37
N GLU A 70 -14.48 -5.32 -26.66
CA GLU A 70 -15.29 -4.60 -27.65
C GLU A 70 -16.71 -5.20 -27.64
N GLY A 71 -17.64 -4.65 -26.87
CA GLY A 71 -19.03 -5.10 -26.96
C GLY A 71 -19.99 -4.77 -25.83
N ALA A 72 -19.54 -4.39 -24.63
CA ALA A 72 -20.46 -4.06 -23.55
C ALA A 72 -20.29 -2.62 -23.08
N ALA A 73 -21.37 -1.84 -23.11
CA ALA A 73 -21.48 -0.47 -22.61
C ALA A 73 -21.21 -0.29 -21.10
N THR A 74 -20.62 -1.29 -20.46
CA THR A 74 -20.11 -1.29 -19.10
C THR A 74 -18.85 -2.15 -19.11
N ALA A 75 -17.72 -1.54 -19.47
CA ALA A 75 -16.43 -2.18 -19.27
C ALA A 75 -16.29 -2.44 -17.76
N PHE A 76 -16.38 -3.71 -17.37
CA PHE A 76 -15.91 -4.17 -16.07
C PHE A 76 -14.39 -4.05 -16.09
N VAL A 77 -13.91 -2.80 -16.05
CA VAL A 77 -12.50 -2.47 -15.84
C VAL A 77 -12.27 -2.67 -14.35
N VAL A 78 -12.18 -3.93 -13.92
CA VAL A 78 -11.33 -4.22 -12.78
C VAL A 78 -10.00 -3.61 -13.17
N GLU A 79 -9.53 -2.64 -12.39
CA GLU A 79 -8.25 -1.98 -12.63
C GLU A 79 -7.18 -2.84 -11.93
N PRO A 80 -6.52 -3.79 -12.61
CA PRO A 80 -5.48 -4.60 -11.97
C PRO A 80 -4.35 -3.73 -11.39
N SER A 81 -4.20 -2.49 -11.86
CA SER A 81 -3.32 -1.49 -11.24
C SER A 81 -3.64 -1.23 -9.76
N THR A 82 -4.90 -1.27 -9.34
CA THR A 82 -5.29 -1.12 -7.92
C THR A 82 -4.79 -2.31 -7.09
N ILE A 83 -4.92 -3.52 -7.62
CA ILE A 83 -4.45 -4.74 -6.95
C ILE A 83 -2.92 -4.71 -6.83
N ILE A 84 -2.22 -4.32 -7.89
CA ILE A 84 -0.76 -4.17 -7.86
C ILE A 84 -0.33 -3.09 -6.86
N ALA A 85 -1.01 -1.95 -6.83
CA ALA A 85 -0.72 -0.91 -5.86
C ALA A 85 -0.76 -1.46 -4.42
N MET A 86 -1.81 -2.22 -4.08
CA MET A 86 -1.93 -2.86 -2.76
C MET A 86 -0.79 -3.83 -2.46
N ILE A 87 -0.46 -4.71 -3.40
CA ILE A 87 0.65 -5.67 -3.23
C ILE A 87 1.98 -4.94 -3.01
N VAL A 88 2.25 -3.91 -3.82
CA VAL A 88 3.49 -3.14 -3.74
C VAL A 88 3.58 -2.40 -2.41
N TYR A 89 2.51 -1.73 -1.96
CA TYR A 89 2.51 -1.02 -0.67
C TYR A 89 2.66 -1.97 0.53
N ALA A 90 2.02 -3.13 0.49
CA ALA A 90 2.20 -4.16 1.52
C ALA A 90 3.66 -4.66 1.60
N ILE A 91 4.33 -4.84 0.46
CA ILE A 91 5.75 -5.22 0.40
C ILE A 91 6.65 -4.09 0.88
N LEU A 92 6.40 -2.84 0.44
CA LEU A 92 7.15 -1.66 0.86
C LEU A 92 7.09 -1.46 2.38
N ALA A 93 5.94 -1.69 3.00
CA ALA A 93 5.78 -1.62 4.46
C ALA A 93 6.80 -2.51 5.18
N ARG A 94 6.87 -3.78 4.77
CA ARG A 94 7.79 -4.76 5.36
C ARG A 94 9.25 -4.43 5.03
N GLY A 95 9.52 -4.00 3.79
CA GLY A 95 10.86 -3.63 3.32
C GLY A 95 11.46 -2.47 4.10
N ILE A 96 10.72 -1.37 4.27
CA ILE A 96 11.18 -0.18 5.01
C ILE A 96 11.58 -0.55 6.44
N ILE A 97 10.76 -1.35 7.12
CA ILE A 97 11.00 -1.72 8.52
C ILE A 97 12.19 -2.66 8.64
N SER A 98 12.35 -3.59 7.69
CA SER A 98 13.52 -4.47 7.61
C SER A 98 14.81 -3.67 7.45
N LEU A 99 14.82 -2.64 6.59
CA LEU A 99 15.97 -1.76 6.40
C LEU A 99 16.29 -0.94 7.66
N ILE A 100 15.29 -0.39 8.35
CA ILE A 100 15.53 0.36 9.60
C ILE A 100 16.11 -0.59 10.66
N LYS A 101 15.58 -1.81 10.79
CA LYS A 101 16.09 -2.81 11.74
C LYS A 101 17.54 -3.23 11.45
N LEU A 102 17.89 -3.41 10.17
CA LEU A 102 19.26 -3.76 9.76
C LEU A 102 20.26 -2.66 10.16
N ASN A 103 19.90 -1.39 9.97
CA ASN A 103 20.75 -0.25 10.35
C ASN A 103 20.93 -0.13 11.87
N LEU A 104 19.93 -0.51 12.66
CA LEU A 104 20.03 -0.54 14.12
C LEU A 104 20.97 -1.65 14.59
N SER A 105 20.79 -2.87 14.08
CA SER A 105 21.66 -4.01 14.43
C SER A 105 23.12 -3.79 13.99
N GLY A 106 23.34 -3.09 12.87
CA GLY A 106 24.68 -2.72 12.40
C GLY A 106 25.40 -1.68 13.29
N LYS A 107 24.68 -0.90 14.11
CA LYS A 107 25.29 0.06 15.05
C LYS A 107 25.75 -0.59 16.34
N GLU A 108 25.04 -1.60 16.85
CA GLU A 108 25.44 -2.37 18.05
C GLU A 108 26.78 -3.07 17.84
N ASN A 109 26.96 -3.75 16.71
CA ASN A 109 28.20 -4.49 16.40
C ASN A 109 29.45 -3.61 16.23
N LYS A 110 29.29 -2.29 16.04
CA LYS A 110 30.42 -1.34 15.94
C LYS A 110 30.78 -0.68 17.28
N GLY A 111 29.91 -0.79 18.30
CA GLY A 111 30.16 -0.24 19.63
C GLY A 111 31.04 -1.13 20.52
N GLU A 112 31.15 -2.42 20.20
CA GLU A 112 31.90 -3.41 21.01
C GLU A 112 33.35 -3.64 20.55
N GLN A 113 33.82 -2.93 19.52
CA GLN A 113 35.18 -3.06 18.98
C GLN A 113 36.12 -1.88 19.33
N HIS A 114 35.75 -1.07 20.33
CA HIS A 114 36.59 0.04 20.82
C HIS A 114 36.75 0.00 22.33
#